data_AF-A0A9D6I1W7-F1
#
_entry.id   AF-A0A9D6I1W7-F1
#
_cell.length_a   1.000
_cell.length_b   1.000
_cell.length_c   1.000
_cell.angle_alpha   90.00
_cell.angle_beta   90.00
_cell.angle_gamma   90.00
#
_symmetry.space_group_name_H-M   'P 1'
#
loop_
_entity.id
_entity.type
_entity.pdbx_description
1 polymer ?
#
loop_
_entity_poly.entity_id
_entity_poly.type
_entity_poly.pdbx_seq_one_letter_code
_entity_poly.pdbx_strand_id
1 'polypeptide(L)'
;MILQRREFLRVAAAAGAAGAAAAAGLAPLIAATGPTLARDVTIPGRQAGRRFKLRYAPHFGMFQNHAGEDLIAQLRFMAAEGFTALEDNGMRGRPVEDQRRIAVEMGRLGMKMGVFVAHTIGWNEANLASGDAGKRDQFLAEIRESVEVAKRVKATWMTVVPGHVDPRLEPSYQTA
;
A
#
# COMPACT_ATOMS: atom_id res chain seq x y z
N MET A 1 30.24 -2.15 -13.41
CA MET A 1 29.44 -2.48 -14.62
C MET A 1 28.66 -1.23 -15.01
N ILE A 2 29.24 -0.38 -15.86
CA ILE A 2 28.68 0.93 -16.25
C ILE A 2 28.05 0.73 -17.64
N LEU A 3 26.74 0.86 -17.75
CA LEU A 3 26.06 0.79 -19.05
C LEU A 3 26.52 1.96 -19.94
N GLN A 4 27.00 1.66 -21.15
CA GLN A 4 27.43 2.66 -22.12
C GLN A 4 26.23 3.32 -22.80
N ARG A 5 26.18 4.66 -22.77
CA ARG A 5 25.19 5.56 -23.42
C ARG A 5 24.79 5.20 -24.87
N ARG A 6 25.58 4.40 -25.57
CA ARG A 6 25.34 4.00 -26.97
C ARG A 6 24.22 2.97 -27.13
N GLU A 7 23.94 2.15 -26.11
CA GLU A 7 22.81 1.21 -26.14
C GLU A 7 21.46 1.92 -26.03
N PHE A 8 21.37 2.96 -25.21
CA PHE A 8 20.14 3.73 -25.00
C PHE A 8 19.64 4.41 -26.28
N LEU A 9 20.55 4.94 -27.11
CA LEU A 9 20.19 5.62 -28.35
C LEU A 9 19.74 4.67 -29.46
N ARG A 10 20.15 3.40 -29.43
CA ARG A 10 19.68 2.39 -30.40
C ARG A 10 18.24 1.96 -30.14
N VAL A 11 17.84 1.88 -28.87
CA VAL A 11 16.45 1.59 -28.48
C VAL A 11 15.52 2.75 -28.83
N ALA A 12 15.98 4.00 -28.70
CA ALA A 12 15.19 5.18 -29.05
C ALA A 12 14.97 5.34 -30.57
N ALA A 13 15.93 4.94 -31.41
CA ALA A 13 15.82 5.08 -32.87
C ALA A 13 14.88 4.05 -33.53
N ALA A 14 14.67 2.88 -32.91
CA ALA A 14 13.76 1.85 -33.43
C ALA A 14 12.27 2.17 -33.20
N ALA A 15 11.95 3.15 -32.35
CA ALA A 15 10.58 3.58 -32.07
C ALA A 15 10.09 4.72 -33.00
N GLY A 16 10.94 5.25 -33.89
CA GLY A 16 10.70 6.47 -34.65
C GLY A 16 10.25 6.32 -36.11
N ALA A 17 9.99 5.12 -36.62
CA ALA A 17 9.81 4.89 -38.07
C ALA A 17 8.47 4.27 -38.49
N ALA A 18 7.37 4.55 -37.79
CA ALA A 18 6.04 4.20 -38.28
C ALA A 18 5.02 5.31 -37.97
N GLY A 19 4.74 6.15 -38.97
CA GLY A 19 3.53 6.98 -38.97
C GLY A 19 3.69 8.41 -39.47
N ALA A 20 4.08 8.60 -40.72
CA ALA A 20 3.81 9.85 -41.45
C ALA A 20 3.07 9.52 -42.76
N ALA A 21 1.77 9.75 -42.80
CA ALA A 21 1.01 9.99 -44.02
C ALA A 21 -0.23 10.83 -43.70
N ALA A 22 -0.31 11.97 -44.38
CA ALA A 22 -1.28 13.04 -44.25
C ALA A 22 -2.66 12.70 -44.85
N ALA A 23 -3.73 13.37 -44.40
CA ALA A 23 -4.47 14.36 -45.22
C ALA A 23 -5.82 14.74 -44.59
N ALA A 24 -6.20 15.99 -44.89
CA ALA A 24 -7.39 16.72 -44.49
C ALA A 24 -8.75 16.04 -44.76
N GLY A 25 -9.74 16.33 -43.90
CA GLY A 25 -11.16 16.06 -44.17
C GLY A 25 -12.05 16.41 -42.97
N LEU A 26 -12.68 17.58 -42.99
CA LEU A 26 -13.79 17.96 -42.10
C LEU A 26 -15.10 17.35 -42.62
N ALA A 27 -15.78 16.54 -41.79
CA ALA A 27 -17.23 16.34 -41.84
C ALA A 27 -17.76 15.73 -40.51
N PRO A 28 -19.04 15.97 -40.11
CA PRO A 28 -19.48 15.92 -38.71
C PRO A 28 -20.43 14.74 -38.37
N LEU A 29 -20.81 14.66 -37.07
CA LEU A 29 -21.78 13.76 -36.41
C LEU A 29 -21.33 12.28 -36.30
N ILE A 30 -21.55 11.52 -35.23
CA ILE A 30 -22.82 11.19 -34.55
C ILE A 30 -22.51 10.74 -33.11
N ALA A 31 -23.36 11.12 -32.15
CA ALA A 31 -23.36 10.58 -30.80
C ALA A 31 -23.80 9.09 -30.82
N ALA A 32 -22.93 8.20 -30.34
CA ALA A 32 -23.29 6.83 -30.01
C ALA A 32 -22.94 6.56 -28.54
N THR A 33 -23.97 6.57 -27.69
CA THR A 33 -23.94 6.00 -26.34
C THR A 33 -23.81 4.48 -26.48
N GLY A 34 -22.59 3.98 -26.46
CA GLY A 34 -22.26 2.56 -26.28
C GLY A 34 -21.62 2.34 -24.92
N PRO A 35 -21.68 1.11 -24.36
CA PRO A 35 -21.03 0.81 -23.09
C PRO A 35 -19.53 1.06 -23.23
N THR A 36 -18.97 1.85 -22.32
CA THR A 36 -17.52 2.01 -22.20
C THR A 36 -16.93 0.66 -21.82
N LEU A 37 -16.49 -0.10 -22.82
CA LEU A 37 -15.54 -1.18 -22.63
C LEU A 37 -14.31 -0.55 -21.99
N ALA A 38 -14.03 -0.93 -20.74
CA ALA A 38 -12.77 -0.61 -20.09
C ALA A 38 -11.65 -0.93 -21.08
N ARG A 39 -10.93 0.10 -21.54
CA ARG A 39 -9.73 -0.13 -22.34
C ARG A 39 -8.74 -0.82 -21.41
N ASP A 40 -8.50 -2.10 -21.65
CA ASP A 40 -7.29 -2.76 -21.16
C ASP A 40 -6.11 -1.99 -21.75
N VAL A 41 -5.51 -1.14 -20.92
CA VAL A 41 -4.25 -0.50 -21.24
C VAL A 41 -3.17 -1.58 -21.12
N THR A 42 -2.95 -2.30 -22.21
CA THR A 42 -1.83 -3.23 -22.31
C THR A 42 -0.55 -2.41 -22.43
N ILE A 43 0.15 -2.21 -21.30
CA ILE A 43 1.47 -1.57 -21.25
C ILE A 43 2.51 -2.56 -21.82
N PRO A 44 3.15 -2.26 -22.97
CA PRO A 44 4.18 -3.13 -23.53
C PRO A 44 5.36 -3.25 -22.55
N GLY A 45 5.71 -4.48 -22.15
CA GLY A 45 6.77 -4.77 -21.17
C GLY A 45 6.27 -5.14 -19.76
N ARG A 46 4.97 -5.09 -19.49
CA ARG A 46 4.38 -5.57 -18.24
C ARG A 46 4.46 -7.11 -18.19
N GLN A 47 5.48 -7.65 -17.51
CA GLN A 47 5.47 -9.06 -17.14
C GLN A 47 4.38 -9.30 -16.10
N ALA A 48 3.19 -9.66 -16.55
CA ALA A 48 2.19 -10.24 -15.68
C ALA A 48 2.77 -11.48 -15.00
N GLY A 49 2.68 -11.53 -13.66
CA GLY A 49 2.73 -12.81 -12.96
C GLY A 49 4.01 -13.22 -12.25
N ARG A 50 5.01 -12.34 -12.04
CA ARG A 50 6.06 -12.64 -11.06
C ARG A 50 5.72 -12.08 -9.68
N ARG A 51 5.21 -12.95 -8.81
CA ARG A 51 5.09 -12.68 -7.38
C ARG A 51 6.47 -12.40 -6.80
N PHE A 52 6.58 -11.38 -5.96
CA PHE A 52 7.79 -11.18 -5.18
C PHE A 52 8.03 -12.39 -4.27
N LYS A 53 9.31 -12.76 -4.10
CA LYS A 53 9.71 -13.88 -3.23
C LYS A 53 9.47 -13.56 -1.75
N LEU A 54 9.62 -12.30 -1.38
CA LEU A 54 9.36 -11.79 -0.04
C LEU A 54 7.98 -11.14 0.03
N ARG A 55 7.44 -11.05 1.25
CA ARG A 55 6.16 -10.38 1.54
C ARG A 55 6.36 -8.87 1.67
N TYR A 56 6.75 -8.22 0.57
CA TYR A 56 6.70 -6.77 0.51
C TYR A 56 5.24 -6.32 0.67
N ALA A 57 5.05 -5.36 1.57
CA ALA A 57 3.76 -4.96 2.10
C ALA A 57 3.61 -3.44 1.90
N PRO A 58 3.19 -2.98 0.71
CA PRO A 58 2.93 -1.56 0.49
C PRO A 58 1.74 -1.08 1.34
N HIS A 59 1.55 0.23 1.40
CA HIS A 59 0.43 0.88 2.07
C HIS A 59 -0.61 1.39 1.08
N PHE A 60 -1.84 1.54 1.56
CA PHE A 60 -2.83 2.36 0.87
C PHE A 60 -2.32 3.79 0.67
N GLY A 61 -2.67 4.38 -0.47
CA GLY A 61 -2.20 5.71 -0.89
C GLY A 61 -1.03 5.65 -1.89
N MET A 62 -0.18 4.62 -1.82
CA MET A 62 1.00 4.51 -2.68
C MET A 62 0.66 4.35 -4.17
N PHE A 63 -0.54 3.87 -4.51
CA PHE A 63 -0.95 3.56 -5.87
C PHE A 63 -2.21 4.33 -6.34
N GLN A 64 -2.53 5.47 -5.71
CA GLN A 64 -3.72 6.25 -6.07
C GLN A 64 -3.76 6.65 -7.56
N ASN A 65 -2.62 6.99 -8.16
CA ASN A 65 -2.56 7.34 -9.59
C ASN A 65 -2.79 6.15 -10.54
N HIS A 66 -2.75 4.91 -10.02
CA HIS A 66 -2.95 3.70 -10.82
C HIS A 66 -4.31 3.04 -10.57
N ALA A 67 -4.82 3.10 -9.33
CA ALA A 67 -6.01 2.37 -8.90
C ALA A 67 -7.08 3.25 -8.21
N GLY A 68 -6.85 4.57 -8.13
CA GLY A 68 -7.72 5.49 -7.42
C GLY A 68 -7.66 5.34 -5.89
N GLU A 69 -8.62 5.95 -5.21
CA GLU A 69 -8.68 5.97 -3.74
C GLU A 69 -9.34 4.73 -3.14
N ASP A 70 -10.09 3.94 -3.93
CA ASP A 70 -10.77 2.74 -3.43
C ASP A 70 -9.75 1.69 -2.93
N LEU A 71 -9.96 1.24 -1.70
CA LEU A 71 -9.06 0.30 -1.01
C LEU A 71 -8.98 -1.05 -1.73
N ILE A 72 -10.10 -1.52 -2.28
CA ILE A 72 -10.19 -2.82 -2.95
C ILE A 72 -9.50 -2.76 -4.31
N ALA A 73 -9.69 -1.67 -5.06
CA ALA A 73 -8.96 -1.42 -6.30
C ALA A 73 -7.45 -1.37 -6.07
N GLN A 74 -6.98 -0.69 -5.02
CA GLN A 74 -5.57 -0.66 -4.66
C GLN A 74 -5.02 -2.05 -4.30
N LEU A 75 -5.76 -2.87 -3.53
CA LEU A 75 -5.34 -4.26 -3.24
C LEU A 75 -5.21 -5.11 -4.51
N ARG A 76 -6.17 -4.99 -5.43
CA ARG A 76 -6.12 -5.70 -6.72
C ARG A 76 -4.91 -5.29 -7.54
N PHE A 77 -4.62 -3.99 -7.57
CA PHE A 77 -3.43 -3.48 -8.24
C PHE A 77 -2.16 -4.03 -7.59
N MET A 78 -2.04 -3.97 -6.26
CA MET A 78 -0.90 -4.54 -5.52
C MET A 78 -0.68 -6.02 -5.88
N ALA A 79 -1.73 -6.83 -5.85
CA ALA A 79 -1.64 -8.24 -6.22
C ALA A 79 -1.24 -8.44 -7.69
N ALA A 80 -1.76 -7.62 -8.60
CA ALA A 80 -1.42 -7.66 -10.02
C ALA A 80 0.04 -7.27 -10.30
N GLU A 81 0.63 -6.40 -9.47
CA GLU A 81 2.06 -6.05 -9.49
C GLU A 81 2.95 -7.06 -8.73
N GLY A 82 2.37 -8.15 -8.21
CA GLY A 82 3.11 -9.25 -7.60
C GLY A 82 3.32 -9.13 -6.08
N PHE A 83 2.75 -8.11 -5.42
CA PHE A 83 2.76 -8.03 -3.96
C PHE A 83 1.89 -9.12 -3.34
N THR A 84 2.33 -9.63 -2.20
CA THR A 84 1.66 -10.75 -1.50
C THR A 84 1.29 -10.41 -0.07
N ALA A 85 1.50 -9.16 0.33
CA ALA A 85 1.12 -8.66 1.64
C ALA A 85 0.68 -7.19 1.57
N LEU A 86 0.05 -6.73 2.65
CA LEU A 86 -0.34 -5.34 2.88
C LEU A 86 0.15 -4.92 4.27
N GLU A 87 0.64 -3.70 4.40
CA GLU A 87 0.78 -3.02 5.69
C GLU A 87 -0.22 -1.87 5.74
N ASP A 88 -0.91 -1.71 6.87
CA ASP A 88 -1.87 -0.64 7.04
C ASP A 88 -1.91 -0.16 8.48
N ASN A 89 -1.03 0.79 8.81
CA ASN A 89 -0.90 1.30 10.17
C ASN A 89 -2.20 1.91 10.72
N GLY A 90 -3.11 2.36 9.86
CA GLY A 90 -4.42 2.88 10.24
C GLY A 90 -5.50 1.82 10.49
N MET A 91 -5.21 0.52 10.32
CA MET A 91 -6.23 -0.55 10.31
C MET A 91 -7.15 -0.54 11.54
N ARG A 92 -6.61 -0.30 12.75
CA ARG A 92 -7.40 -0.22 13.99
C ARG A 92 -8.51 0.83 13.92
N GLY A 93 -8.19 2.00 13.34
CA GLY A 93 -9.11 3.13 13.25
C GLY A 93 -10.08 3.08 12.06
N ARG A 94 -9.93 2.10 11.17
CA ARG A 94 -10.84 1.96 10.03
C ARG A 94 -12.23 1.51 10.47
N PRO A 95 -13.30 1.90 9.75
CA PRO A 95 -14.62 1.32 9.93
C PRO A 95 -14.56 -0.21 9.86
N VAL A 96 -15.33 -0.88 10.73
CA VAL A 96 -15.37 -2.35 10.78
C VAL A 96 -15.71 -2.97 9.42
N GLU A 97 -16.55 -2.29 8.64
CA GLU A 97 -16.92 -2.73 7.30
C GLU A 97 -15.71 -2.72 6.35
N ASP A 98 -14.89 -1.68 6.36
CA ASP A 98 -13.68 -1.63 5.56
C ASP A 98 -12.67 -2.70 6.00
N GLN A 99 -12.51 -2.93 7.31
CA GLN A 99 -11.66 -4.01 7.81
C GLN A 99 -12.10 -5.37 7.25
N ARG A 100 -13.42 -5.65 7.23
CA ARG A 100 -13.96 -6.89 6.67
C ARG A 100 -13.76 -6.97 5.17
N ARG A 101 -14.07 -5.91 4.42
CA ARG A 101 -13.88 -5.84 2.96
C ARG A 101 -12.43 -6.09 2.57
N ILE A 102 -11.48 -5.47 3.28
CA ILE A 102 -10.04 -5.69 3.10
C ILE A 102 -9.69 -7.15 3.37
N ALA A 103 -10.13 -7.71 4.50
CA ALA A 103 -9.83 -9.10 4.87
C ALA A 103 -10.35 -10.12 3.84
N VAL A 104 -11.57 -9.91 3.33
CA VAL A 104 -12.18 -10.75 2.30
C VAL A 104 -11.39 -10.67 1.00
N GLU A 105 -11.08 -9.46 0.52
CA GLU A 105 -10.37 -9.29 -0.74
C GLU A 105 -8.93 -9.81 -0.66
N MET A 106 -8.22 -9.56 0.44
CA MET A 106 -6.89 -10.14 0.66
C MET A 106 -6.93 -11.66 0.64
N GLY A 107 -7.95 -12.27 1.26
CA GLY A 107 -8.18 -13.71 1.19
C GLY A 107 -8.37 -14.20 -0.24
N ARG A 108 -9.17 -13.50 -1.04
CA ARG A 108 -9.41 -13.80 -2.46
C ARG A 108 -8.14 -13.69 -3.31
N LEU A 109 -7.29 -12.70 -3.02
CA LEU A 109 -6.03 -12.44 -3.74
C LEU A 109 -4.86 -13.30 -3.23
N GLY A 110 -5.05 -14.08 -2.15
CA GLY A 110 -3.97 -14.84 -1.51
C GLY A 110 -2.89 -13.95 -0.88
N MET A 111 -3.27 -12.73 -0.47
CA MET A 111 -2.41 -11.78 0.23
C MET A 111 -2.47 -12.00 1.74
N LYS A 112 -1.40 -11.65 2.44
CA LYS A 112 -1.33 -11.67 3.91
C LYS A 112 -1.39 -10.28 4.50
N MET A 113 -2.13 -10.13 5.60
CA MET A 113 -1.94 -8.96 6.46
C MET A 113 -0.56 -9.03 7.08
N GLY A 114 0.29 -8.05 6.77
CA GLY A 114 1.65 -7.92 7.30
C GLY A 114 1.61 -7.49 8.75
N VAL A 115 1.49 -6.19 8.98
CA VAL A 115 1.29 -5.56 10.28
C VAL A 115 0.33 -4.38 10.18
N PHE A 116 -0.16 -3.95 11.33
CA PHE A 116 -0.76 -2.64 11.57
C PHE A 116 -0.35 -2.16 12.96
N VAL A 117 -0.46 -0.86 13.23
CA VAL A 117 -0.14 -0.30 14.55
C VAL A 117 -1.24 -0.64 15.55
N ALA A 118 -0.85 -1.25 16.68
CA ALA A 118 -1.79 -1.81 17.65
C ALA A 118 -2.34 -0.79 18.66
N HIS A 119 -1.77 0.41 18.74
CA HIS A 119 -2.05 1.36 19.82
C HIS A 119 -1.78 2.80 19.37
N THR A 120 -2.20 3.76 20.18
CA THR A 120 -1.91 5.17 20.00
C THR A 120 -0.44 5.46 20.29
N ILE A 121 0.25 6.15 19.38
CA ILE A 121 1.68 6.46 19.49
C ILE A 121 1.85 7.87 20.05
N GLY A 122 2.59 8.01 21.15
CA GLY A 122 3.05 9.30 21.65
C GLY A 122 4.32 9.73 20.92
N TRP A 123 4.19 10.56 19.88
CA TRP A 123 5.34 11.00 19.07
C TRP A 123 6.17 12.11 19.73
N ASN A 124 5.50 12.95 20.54
CA ASN A 124 6.08 14.16 21.15
C ASN A 124 6.08 14.12 22.68
N GLU A 125 5.63 13.01 23.26
CA GLU A 125 5.58 12.82 24.70
C GLU A 125 5.88 11.37 25.07
N ALA A 126 6.56 11.17 26.20
CA ALA A 126 6.84 9.84 26.71
C ALA A 126 5.52 9.12 27.02
N ASN A 127 5.29 7.98 26.37
CA ASN A 127 4.19 7.08 26.69
C ASN A 127 4.72 5.85 27.42
N LEU A 128 5.16 4.80 26.71
CA LEU A 128 5.58 3.54 27.29
C LEU A 128 6.89 3.66 28.06
N ALA A 129 7.72 4.66 27.73
CA ALA A 129 8.95 4.98 28.45
C ALA A 129 8.74 5.77 29.76
N SER A 130 7.55 6.33 30.00
CA SER A 130 7.32 7.27 31.12
C SER A 130 7.20 6.62 32.50
N GLY A 131 6.89 5.32 32.55
CA GLY A 131 6.51 4.63 33.78
C GLY A 131 5.11 5.00 34.32
N ASP A 132 4.34 5.83 33.59
CA ASP A 132 2.99 6.23 33.97
C ASP A 132 2.01 5.04 33.89
N ALA A 133 1.33 4.75 35.00
CA ALA A 133 0.41 3.63 35.10
C ALA A 133 -0.85 3.82 34.23
N GLY A 134 -1.36 5.04 34.11
CA GLY A 134 -2.53 5.34 33.27
C GLY A 134 -2.23 5.17 31.78
N LYS A 135 -1.06 5.64 31.32
CA LYS A 135 -0.60 5.42 29.93
C LYS A 135 -0.39 3.94 29.64
N ARG A 136 0.11 3.16 30.62
CA ARG A 136 0.23 1.71 30.52
C ARG A 136 -1.13 1.01 30.42
N ASP A 137 -2.10 1.41 31.26
CA ASP A 137 -3.44 0.83 31.25
C ASP A 137 -4.17 1.12 29.94
N GLN A 138 -4.05 2.35 29.43
CA GLN A 138 -4.53 2.72 28.10
C GLN A 138 -3.91 1.81 27.03
N PHE A 139 -2.57 1.68 26.99
CA PHE A 139 -1.90 0.81 26.04
C PHE A 139 -2.43 -0.62 26.08
N LEU A 140 -2.56 -1.21 27.27
CA LEU A 140 -3.07 -2.58 27.42
C LEU A 140 -4.52 -2.73 26.95
N ALA A 141 -5.38 -1.72 27.17
CA ALA A 141 -6.74 -1.71 26.66
C ALA A 141 -6.75 -1.68 25.12
N GLU A 142 -5.95 -0.81 24.50
CA GLU A 142 -5.86 -0.69 23.04
C GLU A 142 -5.28 -1.96 22.40
N ILE A 143 -4.31 -2.63 23.04
CA ILE A 143 -3.82 -3.94 22.58
C ILE A 143 -4.94 -4.98 22.57
N ARG A 144 -5.79 -5.04 23.61
CA ARG A 144 -6.92 -5.97 23.66
C ARG A 144 -7.93 -5.70 22.54
N GLU A 145 -8.24 -4.44 22.26
CA GLU A 145 -9.09 -4.05 21.13
C GLU A 145 -8.46 -4.41 19.79
N SER A 146 -7.17 -4.16 19.63
CA SER A 146 -6.42 -4.49 18.41
C SER A 146 -6.32 -5.98 18.16
N VAL A 147 -6.35 -6.83 19.20
CA VAL A 147 -6.48 -8.29 19.01
C VAL A 147 -7.80 -8.64 18.31
N GLU A 148 -8.90 -7.95 18.60
CA GLU A 148 -10.17 -8.17 17.90
C GLU A 148 -10.12 -7.70 16.44
N VAL A 149 -9.41 -6.61 16.16
CA VAL A 149 -9.11 -6.17 14.79
C VAL A 149 -8.24 -7.22 14.07
N ALA A 150 -7.18 -7.71 14.70
CA ALA A 150 -6.27 -8.72 14.14
C ALA A 150 -7.02 -10.00 13.76
N LYS A 151 -7.92 -10.49 14.61
CA LYS A 151 -8.80 -11.63 14.30
C LYS A 151 -9.64 -11.37 13.05
N ARG A 152 -10.25 -10.17 12.96
CA ARG A 152 -11.10 -9.78 11.83
C ARG A 152 -10.34 -9.74 10.50
N VAL A 153 -9.12 -9.21 10.51
CA VAL A 153 -8.28 -9.07 9.31
C VAL A 153 -7.26 -10.20 9.10
N LYS A 154 -7.33 -11.24 9.94
CA LYS A 154 -6.43 -12.39 9.92
C LYS A 154 -4.95 -12.00 10.03
N ALA A 155 -4.64 -10.97 10.81
CA ALA A 155 -3.27 -10.58 11.13
C ALA A 155 -2.67 -11.53 12.17
N THR A 156 -1.39 -11.88 12.00
CA THR A 156 -0.59 -12.57 13.02
C THR A 156 0.23 -11.59 13.85
N TRP A 157 0.66 -10.49 13.22
CA TRP A 157 1.61 -9.54 13.79
C TRP A 157 0.98 -8.16 13.86
N MET A 158 1.33 -7.41 14.89
CA MET A 158 0.97 -6.01 15.05
C MET A 158 2.20 -5.24 15.51
N THR A 159 2.28 -3.97 15.10
CA THR A 159 3.39 -3.08 15.43
C THR A 159 3.10 -2.38 16.76
N VAL A 160 4.11 -2.38 17.64
CA VAL A 160 4.17 -1.54 18.83
C VAL A 160 5.32 -0.57 18.63
N VAL A 161 5.05 0.72 18.83
CA VAL A 161 6.07 1.77 18.77
C VAL A 161 6.28 2.28 20.20
N PRO A 162 7.51 2.15 20.76
CA PRO A 162 7.81 2.57 22.13
C PRO A 162 7.50 4.04 22.45
N GLY A 163 7.39 4.88 21.42
CA GLY A 163 7.04 6.30 21.51
C GLY A 163 8.25 7.20 21.75
N HIS A 164 8.02 8.35 22.37
CA HIS A 164 9.06 9.34 22.65
C HIS A 164 9.85 8.97 23.91
N VAL A 165 11.09 9.47 23.98
CA VAL A 165 11.95 9.39 25.18
C VAL A 165 11.30 10.13 26.35
N ASP A 166 11.57 9.70 27.58
CA ASP A 166 11.28 10.44 28.81
C ASP A 166 12.45 11.35 29.17
N PRO A 167 12.30 12.69 29.09
CA PRO A 167 13.37 13.64 29.43
C PRO A 167 13.84 13.58 30.89
N ARG A 168 13.11 12.87 31.78
CA ARG A 168 13.47 12.70 33.19
C ARG A 168 14.45 11.54 33.43
N LEU A 169 14.65 10.67 32.43
CA LEU A 169 15.54 9.51 32.53
C LEU A 169 16.89 9.82 31.85
N GLU A 170 17.98 9.34 32.45
CA GLU A 170 19.31 9.44 31.82
C GLU A 170 19.30 8.78 30.44
N PRO A 171 19.98 9.37 29.43
CA PRO A 171 19.96 8.86 28.05
C PRO A 171 20.38 7.38 27.95
N SER A 172 21.30 6.93 28.79
CA SER A 172 21.80 5.55 28.81
C SER A 172 20.72 4.52 29.13
N TYR A 173 19.63 4.89 29.81
CA TYR A 173 18.49 3.98 30.06
C TYR A 173 17.55 3.86 28.85
N GLN A 174 17.70 4.70 27.82
CA GLN A 174 16.72 4.83 26.74
C GLN A 174 17.30 4.51 25.35
N THR A 175 18.62 4.40 25.22
CA THR A 175 19.31 4.16 23.95
C THR A 175 20.18 2.91 23.94
N ALA A 176 19.98 1.99 24.90
CA ALA A 176 20.74 0.75 25.03
C ALA A 176 20.37 -0.29 23.95
#